data_AF-A0A4U5JQL4-F1
#
_entry.id   AF-A0A4U5JQL4-F1
#
_cell.length_a   1.000
_cell.length_b   1.000
_cell.length_c   1.000
_cell.angle_alpha   90.00
_cell.angle_beta   90.00
_cell.angle_gamma   90.00
#
_symmetry.space_group_name_H-M   'P 1'
#
loop_
_entity.id
_entity.type
_entity.pdbx_description
1 polymer ?
#
loop_
_entity_poly.entity_id
_entity_poly.type
_entity_poly.pdbx_seq_one_letter_code
_entity_poly.pdbx_strand_id
1 'polypeptide(L)'
;MTEQKLLDHAKRMRTGQTDAEAKLWQHLRGKRFSGYKFRRQQPIGPYIADFVCLRCRLVIEADGGQHADAVGYDEKRTAWLEAQGFRMLRFWNNDILQRTEDVLESILRALESTR
;
A
#
# COMPACT_ATOMS: atom_id res chain seq x y z
N MET A 1 -3.09 10.94 -16.55
CA MET A 1 -4.51 10.55 -16.38
C MET A 1 -5.27 11.72 -15.76
N THR A 2 -6.54 11.92 -16.08
CA THR A 2 -7.39 12.90 -15.36
C THR A 2 -7.77 12.35 -13.98
N GLU A 3 -8.07 13.23 -13.03
CA GLU A 3 -8.45 12.84 -11.65
C GLU A 3 -9.64 11.86 -11.62
N GLN A 4 -10.65 12.11 -12.46
CA GLN A 4 -11.81 11.22 -12.60
C GLN A 4 -11.41 9.81 -13.04
N LYS A 5 -10.50 9.68 -14.02
CA LYS A 5 -10.01 8.38 -14.49
C LYS A 5 -9.25 7.63 -13.39
N LEU A 6 -8.53 8.34 -12.53
CA LEU A 6 -7.80 7.75 -11.41
C LEU A 6 -8.75 7.22 -10.34
N LEU A 7 -9.80 7.98 -10.00
CA LEU A 7 -10.84 7.55 -9.06
C LEU A 7 -11.59 6.31 -9.55
N ASP A 8 -11.94 6.26 -10.84
CA ASP A 8 -12.62 5.10 -11.41
C ASP A 8 -11.71 3.88 -11.51
N HIS A 9 -10.41 4.09 -11.79
CA HIS A 9 -9.43 3.02 -11.71
C HIS A 9 -9.29 2.47 -10.29
N ALA A 10 -9.16 3.34 -9.28
CA ALA A 10 -9.11 2.93 -7.87
C ALA A 10 -10.35 2.13 -7.45
N LYS A 11 -11.55 2.50 -7.93
CA LYS A 11 -12.77 1.73 -7.68
C LYS A 11 -12.70 0.32 -8.29
N ARG A 12 -12.21 0.18 -9.53
CA ARG A 12 -12.03 -1.14 -10.17
C ARG A 12 -10.99 -2.00 -9.45
N MET A 13 -9.88 -1.41 -9.01
CA MET A 13 -8.86 -2.14 -8.24
C MET A 13 -9.43 -2.68 -6.93
N ARG A 14 -10.39 -1.97 -6.31
CA ARG A 14 -11.07 -2.48 -5.11
C ARG A 14 -11.93 -3.72 -5.35
N THR A 15 -12.36 -3.98 -6.56
CA THR A 15 -13.14 -5.18 -6.92
C THR A 15 -12.28 -6.30 -7.49
N GLY A 16 -11.10 -5.98 -8.05
CA GLY A 16 -10.16 -6.94 -8.64
C GLY A 16 -8.85 -7.09 -7.86
N GLN A 17 -8.94 -7.16 -6.53
CA GLN A 17 -7.74 -7.32 -5.68
C GLN A 17 -7.09 -8.68 -5.89
N THR A 18 -5.77 -8.72 -5.76
CA THR A 18 -5.04 -10.00 -5.63
C THR A 18 -5.38 -10.70 -4.31
N ASP A 19 -5.13 -12.01 -4.22
CA ASP A 19 -5.32 -12.77 -2.98
C ASP A 19 -4.47 -12.21 -1.83
N ALA A 20 -3.25 -11.76 -2.13
CA ALA A 20 -2.36 -11.11 -1.17
C ALA A 20 -2.97 -9.81 -0.62
N GLU A 21 -3.42 -8.91 -1.50
CA GLU A 21 -4.11 -7.68 -1.09
C GLU A 21 -5.38 -7.98 -0.28
N ALA A 22 -6.19 -8.94 -0.74
CA ALA A 22 -7.42 -9.32 -0.06
C ALA A 22 -7.13 -9.83 1.35
N LYS A 23 -6.12 -10.69 1.51
CA LYS A 23 -5.66 -11.21 2.81
C LYS A 23 -5.19 -10.07 3.72
N LEU A 24 -4.26 -9.23 3.26
CA LEU A 24 -3.74 -8.13 4.05
C LEU A 24 -4.84 -7.14 4.45
N TRP A 25 -5.79 -6.86 3.54
CA TRP A 25 -6.91 -5.97 3.82
C TRP A 25 -7.80 -6.45 4.98
N GLN A 26 -7.99 -7.76 5.16
CA GLN A 26 -8.78 -8.28 6.29
C GLN A 26 -8.18 -7.91 7.64
N HIS A 27 -6.85 -7.82 7.72
CA HIS A 27 -6.16 -7.39 8.94
C HIS A 27 -6.19 -5.87 9.12
N LEU A 28 -6.00 -5.10 8.04
CA LEU A 28 -5.86 -3.64 8.11
C LEU A 28 -7.20 -2.87 8.19
N ARG A 29 -8.29 -3.45 7.68
CA ARG A 29 -9.59 -2.74 7.57
C ARG A 29 -10.19 -2.40 8.93
N GLY A 30 -11.03 -1.37 8.95
CA GLY A 30 -11.90 -1.09 10.10
C GLY A 30 -11.17 -0.78 11.40
N LYS A 31 -9.94 -0.25 11.34
CA LYS A 31 -9.07 0.00 12.50
C LYS A 31 -8.70 -1.26 13.31
N ARG A 32 -8.82 -2.44 12.71
CA ARG A 32 -8.50 -3.73 13.37
C ARG A 32 -7.02 -3.87 13.70
N PHE A 33 -6.15 -3.17 12.96
CA PHE A 33 -4.71 -3.21 13.16
C PHE A 33 -4.25 -2.10 14.12
N SER A 34 -4.15 -2.45 15.41
CA SER A 34 -3.70 -1.56 16.50
C SER A 34 -4.40 -0.19 16.54
N GLY A 35 -5.67 -0.11 16.09
CA GLY A 35 -6.45 1.13 16.04
C GLY A 35 -6.12 2.07 14.87
N TYR A 36 -5.12 1.76 14.04
CA TYR A 36 -4.71 2.60 12.92
C TYR A 36 -5.70 2.54 11.76
N LYS A 37 -6.02 3.70 11.18
CA LYS A 37 -6.94 3.80 10.04
C LYS A 37 -6.18 3.62 8.73
N PHE A 38 -6.34 2.44 8.12
CA PHE A 38 -5.90 2.19 6.75
C PHE A 38 -7.01 2.42 5.74
N ARG A 39 -6.60 2.88 4.56
CA ARG A 39 -7.40 2.90 3.33
C ARG A 39 -6.73 1.99 2.32
N ARG A 40 -7.51 1.41 1.41
CA ARG A 40 -7.01 0.61 0.29
C ARG A 40 -7.29 1.27 -1.05
N GLN A 41 -6.40 1.07 -2.01
CA GLN A 41 -6.47 1.61 -3.36
C GLN A 41 -6.82 3.10 -3.32
N GLN A 42 -5.98 3.85 -2.63
CA GLN A 42 -6.19 5.27 -2.33
C GLN A 42 -5.37 6.11 -3.32
N PRO A 43 -6.02 6.97 -4.12
CA PRO A 43 -5.32 7.97 -4.89
C PRO A 43 -4.55 8.94 -3.99
N ILE A 44 -3.29 9.19 -4.35
CA ILE A 44 -2.37 10.15 -3.74
C ILE A 44 -1.66 10.85 -4.89
N GLY A 45 -2.12 12.07 -5.21
CA GLY A 45 -1.67 12.80 -6.41
C GLY A 45 -1.84 11.96 -7.68
N PRO A 46 -0.79 11.75 -8.49
CA PRO A 46 -0.89 11.01 -9.75
C PRO A 46 -0.87 9.48 -9.57
N TYR A 47 -0.70 8.97 -8.34
CA TYR A 47 -0.54 7.54 -8.06
C TYR A 47 -1.70 6.99 -7.25
N ILE A 48 -1.84 5.66 -7.25
CA ILE A 48 -2.72 4.91 -6.34
C ILE A 48 -1.81 4.06 -5.47
N ALA A 49 -2.04 4.11 -4.16
CA ALA A 49 -1.39 3.23 -3.18
C ALA A 49 -2.31 2.05 -2.83
N ASP A 50 -1.78 0.84 -2.80
CA ASP A 50 -2.55 -0.36 -2.44
C ASP A 50 -3.13 -0.24 -1.04
N PHE A 51 -2.31 0.19 -0.08
CA PHE A 51 -2.76 0.58 1.26
C PHE A 51 -2.05 1.84 1.76
N VAL A 52 -2.75 2.64 2.56
CA VAL A 52 -2.16 3.81 3.19
C VAL A 52 -2.77 4.11 4.56
N CYS A 53 -1.91 4.39 5.54
CA CYS A 53 -2.28 5.10 6.75
C CYS A 53 -1.92 6.58 6.60
N LEU A 54 -2.93 7.42 6.30
CA LEU A 54 -2.72 8.85 6.07
C LEU A 54 -2.16 9.58 7.30
N ARG A 55 -2.58 9.18 8.51
CA ARG A 55 -2.13 9.79 9.76
C ARG A 55 -0.64 9.56 9.98
N CYS A 56 -0.17 8.35 9.75
CA CYS A 56 1.23 7.95 9.95
C CYS A 56 2.09 8.13 8.69
N ARG A 57 1.51 8.69 7.61
CA ARG A 57 2.13 8.84 6.30
C ARG A 57 2.87 7.56 5.85
N LEU A 58 2.20 6.41 5.96
CA LEU A 58 2.76 5.12 5.59
C LEU A 58 1.98 4.50 4.44
N VAL A 59 2.65 4.23 3.33
CA VAL A 59 2.15 3.49 2.17
C VAL A 59 2.66 2.05 2.23
N ILE A 60 1.80 1.09 1.89
CA ILE A 60 2.16 -0.33 1.79
C ILE A 60 1.72 -0.83 0.41
N GLU A 61 2.63 -1.50 -0.30
CA GLU A 61 2.42 -2.09 -1.63
C GLU A 61 2.57 -3.62 -1.58
N ALA A 62 1.70 -4.32 -2.30
CA ALA A 62 1.79 -5.76 -2.51
C ALA A 62 2.39 -6.05 -3.90
N ASP A 63 3.52 -6.76 -3.94
CA ASP A 63 4.27 -6.98 -5.17
C ASP A 63 4.16 -8.44 -5.66
N GLY A 64 3.64 -8.62 -6.87
CA GLY A 64 3.54 -9.91 -7.56
C GLY A 64 4.81 -10.36 -8.28
N GLY A 65 5.85 -9.52 -8.31
CA GLY A 65 7.19 -9.92 -8.73
C GLY A 65 7.48 -9.94 -10.22
N GLN A 66 6.75 -9.18 -11.03
CA GLN A 66 6.97 -9.12 -12.48
C GLN A 66 7.56 -7.79 -12.97
N HIS A 67 8.17 -7.00 -12.08
CA HIS A 67 8.56 -5.61 -12.39
C HIS A 67 10.05 -5.39 -12.69
N ALA A 68 10.68 -6.28 -13.48
CA ALA A 68 11.99 -5.99 -14.06
C ALA A 68 11.94 -4.78 -15.03
N ASP A 69 10.80 -4.57 -15.72
CA ASP A 69 10.64 -3.51 -16.72
C ASP A 69 10.08 -2.19 -16.15
N ALA A 70 9.74 -2.13 -14.85
CA ALA A 70 9.09 -0.98 -14.23
C ALA A 70 9.99 -0.17 -13.27
N VAL A 71 11.28 -0.51 -13.18
CA VAL A 71 12.23 0.08 -12.21
C VAL A 71 12.21 1.62 -12.25
N GLY A 72 12.32 2.23 -13.44
CA GLY A 72 12.33 3.68 -13.56
C GLY A 72 10.98 4.37 -13.28
N TYR A 73 9.86 3.65 -13.40
CA TYR A 73 8.54 4.15 -12.98
C TYR A 73 8.39 4.06 -11.46
N ASP A 74 8.90 2.98 -10.86
CA ASP A 74 8.85 2.77 -9.41
C ASP A 74 9.72 3.77 -8.65
N GLU A 75 10.90 4.12 -9.19
CA GLU A 75 11.77 5.15 -8.62
C GLU A 75 11.10 6.53 -8.59
N LYS A 76 10.49 6.97 -9.70
CA LYS A 76 9.78 8.26 -9.77
C LYS A 76 8.57 8.30 -8.86
N ARG A 77 7.84 7.19 -8.76
CA ARG A 77 6.70 7.05 -7.85
C ARG A 77 7.15 7.17 -6.39
N THR A 78 8.20 6.44 -6.04
CA THR A 78 8.77 6.41 -4.69
C THR A 78 9.27 7.79 -4.29
N ALA A 79 10.14 8.40 -5.10
CA ALA A 79 10.68 9.73 -4.84
C ALA A 79 9.59 10.80 -4.69
N TRP A 80 8.53 10.74 -5.51
CA TRP A 80 7.43 11.68 -5.39
C TRP A 80 6.63 11.49 -4.09
N LEU A 81 6.31 10.23 -3.72
CA LEU A 81 5.58 9.93 -2.48
C LEU A 81 6.40 10.32 -1.23
N GLU A 82 7.70 10.05 -1.25
CA GLU A 82 8.64 10.46 -0.21
C GLU A 82 8.72 11.98 -0.09
N ALA A 83 8.76 12.71 -1.21
CA ALA A 83 8.68 14.17 -1.21
C ALA A 83 7.34 14.70 -0.65
N GLN A 84 6.26 13.91 -0.70
CA GLN A 84 5.01 14.19 -0.01
C GLN A 84 5.01 13.76 1.48
N GLY A 85 6.15 13.33 2.00
CA GLY A 85 6.35 12.91 3.39
C GLY A 85 5.86 11.50 3.70
N PHE A 86 5.58 10.68 2.68
CA PHE A 86 5.21 9.28 2.89
C PHE A 86 6.45 8.39 3.00
N ARG A 87 6.39 7.42 3.91
CA ARG A 87 7.28 6.27 3.93
C ARG A 87 6.60 5.11 3.19
N MET A 88 7.41 4.24 2.61
CA MET A 88 6.92 3.12 1.81
C MET A 88 7.43 1.79 2.34
N LEU A 89 6.53 0.80 2.40
CA LEU A 89 6.87 -0.61 2.57
C LEU A 89 6.33 -1.38 1.37
N ARG A 90 7.13 -2.31 0.86
CA ARG A 90 6.75 -3.20 -0.24
C ARG A 90 6.96 -4.63 0.24
N PHE A 91 5.97 -5.48 0.03
CA PHE A 91 6.02 -6.89 0.41
C PHE A 91 5.72 -7.76 -0.79
N TRP A 92 6.45 -8.87 -0.93
CA TRP A 92 6.12 -9.87 -1.93
C TRP A 92 4.79 -10.54 -1.61
N ASN A 93 4.00 -10.83 -2.64
CA ASN A 93 2.73 -11.52 -2.48
C ASN A 93 2.88 -12.83 -1.71
N ASN A 94 3.97 -13.58 -1.95
CA ASN A 94 4.26 -14.80 -1.21
C ASN A 94 4.49 -14.56 0.28
N ASP A 95 5.15 -13.48 0.67
CA ASP A 95 5.34 -13.14 2.08
C ASP A 95 4.02 -12.75 2.74
N ILE A 96 3.18 -11.98 2.05
CA ILE A 96 1.83 -11.65 2.55
C ILE A 96 0.98 -12.91 2.73
N LEU A 97 1.07 -13.86 1.80
CA LEU A 97 0.27 -15.07 1.81
C LEU A 97 0.79 -16.13 2.78
N GLN A 98 2.10 -16.28 2.94
CA GLN A 98 2.71 -17.39 3.69
C GLN A 98 3.32 -16.96 5.03
N ARG A 99 3.66 -15.67 5.19
CA ARG A 99 4.34 -15.10 6.35
C ARG A 99 3.64 -13.82 6.83
N THR A 100 2.31 -13.88 6.86
CA THR A 100 1.44 -12.73 7.16
C THR A 100 1.82 -12.05 8.48
N GLU A 101 2.15 -12.83 9.50
CA GLU A 101 2.51 -12.38 10.83
C GLU A 101 3.76 -11.50 10.80
N ASP A 102 4.80 -11.92 10.07
CA ASP A 102 6.05 -11.17 9.89
C ASP A 102 5.81 -9.85 9.15
N VAL A 103 4.93 -9.87 8.14
CA VAL A 103 4.50 -8.68 7.40
C VAL A 103 3.78 -7.71 8.33
N LEU A 104 2.83 -8.20 9.14
CA LEU A 104 2.10 -7.37 10.10
C LEU A 104 3.04 -6.79 11.15
N GLU A 105 3.98 -7.57 11.68
CA GLU A 105 4.97 -7.06 12.64
C GLU A 105 5.82 -5.93 12.04
N SER A 106 6.28 -6.12 10.79
CA SER A 106 7.04 -5.10 10.06
C SER A 106 6.24 -3.81 9.89
N ILE A 107 4.95 -3.91 9.56
CA ILE A 107 4.06 -2.75 9.45
C ILE A 107 3.90 -2.07 10.82
N LEU A 108 3.72 -2.82 11.90
CA LEU A 108 3.56 -2.26 13.25
C LEU A 108 4.80 -1.47 13.67
N ARG A 109 6.00 -2.05 13.51
CA ARG A 109 7.28 -1.38 13.78
C ARG A 109 7.43 -0.08 12.98
N ALA A 110 7.00 -0.08 11.72
CA ALA A 110 7.01 1.13 10.91
C ALA A 110 6.00 2.19 11.40
N LEU A 111 4.83 1.79 11.90
CA LEU A 111 3.87 2.74 12.47
C LEU A 111 4.40 3.40 13.75
N GLU A 112 5.06 2.63 14.62
CA GLU A 112 5.54 3.09 15.93
C GLU A 112 6.83 3.93 15.88
N SER A 113 7.60 3.82 14.81
CA SER A 113 8.80 4.65 14.57
C SER A 113 8.48 6.10 14.20
N THR A 114 7.20 6.45 14.01
CA THR A 114 6.75 7.84 13.86
C THR A 114 6.26 8.34 15.21
N ARG A 115 7.15 8.97 15.98
CA ARG A 115 6.80 9.77 17.16
C ARG A 115 6.73 11.24 16.81
#